data_AF-A0A0F9RT71-F1
#
_entry.id   AF-A0A0F9RT71-F1
#
_cell.length_a   1.000
_cell.length_b   1.000
_cell.length_c   1.000
_cell.angle_alpha   90.00
_cell.angle_beta   90.00
_cell.angle_gamma   90.00
#
_symmetry.space_group_name_H-M   'P 1'
#
loop_
_entity.id
_entity.type
_entity.pdbx_description
1 polymer ?
#
loop_
_entity_poly.entity_id
_entity_poly.type
_entity_poly.pdbx_seq_one_letter_code
_entity_poly.pdbx_strand_id
1 'polypeptide(L)'
;MLFNAGTKEEQTRVAKYMERNIKAPYVHASVSTLGGVARASVLLRVSLDPKSKWANGIFQNSRYFQMSLDRDGVLEQFSLHYRLPKKFRKAKAKSLADAVLKINKYIGQVR
;
A
#
# COMPACT_ATOMS: atom_id res chain seq x y z
N MET A 1 -10.51 -14.85 -0.10
CA MET A 1 -9.64 -14.04 0.77
C MET A 1 -8.20 -14.20 0.32
N LEU A 2 -7.40 -13.13 0.39
CA LEU A 2 -5.99 -13.13 -0.03
C LEU A 2 -5.03 -13.59 1.08
N PHE A 3 -5.47 -13.59 2.33
CA PHE A 3 -4.74 -14.11 3.49
C PHE A 3 -5.70 -14.48 4.62
N ASN A 4 -5.33 -15.38 5.53
CA ASN A 4 -6.23 -15.81 6.61
C ASN A 4 -6.32 -14.83 7.78
N ALA A 5 -7.42 -14.99 8.52
CA ALA A 5 -7.70 -14.26 9.76
C ALA A 5 -6.78 -14.60 10.92
N GLY A 6 -6.27 -15.83 10.96
CA GLY A 6 -5.90 -16.46 12.23
C GLY A 6 -4.47 -16.20 12.71
N THR A 7 -3.56 -15.69 11.88
CA THR A 7 -2.14 -15.63 12.25
C THR A 7 -1.52 -14.28 11.89
N LYS A 8 -0.93 -13.64 12.89
CA LYS A 8 -0.16 -12.40 12.74
C LYS A 8 1.03 -12.61 11.80
N GLU A 9 1.56 -13.83 11.76
CA GLU A 9 2.64 -14.29 10.89
C GLU A 9 2.23 -14.21 9.43
N GLU A 10 1.03 -14.67 9.06
CA GLU A 10 0.55 -14.62 7.68
C GLU A 10 0.33 -13.17 7.22
N GLN A 11 -0.30 -12.36 8.07
CA GLN A 11 -0.51 -10.93 7.79
C GLN A 11 0.82 -10.19 7.60
N THR A 12 1.81 -10.51 8.44
CA THR A 12 3.17 -9.97 8.34
C THR A 12 3.87 -10.44 7.06
N ARG A 13 3.68 -11.70 6.66
CA ARG A 13 4.20 -12.24 5.39
C ARG A 13 3.62 -11.48 4.20
N VAL A 14 2.32 -11.18 4.21
CA VAL A 14 1.70 -10.37 3.16
C VAL A 14 2.26 -8.96 3.13
N ALA A 15 2.37 -8.28 4.27
CA ALA A 15 2.97 -6.94 4.33
C ALA A 15 4.38 -6.92 3.73
N LYS A 16 5.24 -7.87 4.13
CA LYS A 16 6.60 -8.04 3.57
C LYS A 16 6.58 -8.33 2.07
N TYR A 17 5.65 -9.15 1.59
CA TYR A 17 5.50 -9.42 0.16
C TYR A 17 5.14 -8.15 -0.62
N MET A 18 4.17 -7.37 -0.14
CA MET A 18 3.79 -6.11 -0.78
C MET A 18 4.95 -5.11 -0.79
N GLU A 19 5.64 -4.94 0.35
CA GLU A 19 6.76 -4.01 0.48
C GLU A 19 7.90 -4.31 -0.52
N ARG A 20 8.22 -5.59 -0.72
CA ARG A 20 9.31 -6.02 -1.62
C ARG A 20 8.98 -5.91 -3.11
N ASN A 21 7.71 -6.00 -3.49
CA ASN A 21 7.32 -6.14 -4.91
C ASN A 21 6.68 -4.87 -5.51
N ILE A 22 6.33 -3.88 -4.68
CA ILE A 22 5.89 -2.57 -5.17
C ILE A 22 7.13 -1.76 -5.63
N LYS A 23 7.08 -1.27 -6.85
CA LYS A 23 8.17 -0.55 -7.51
C LYS A 23 8.06 0.96 -7.27
N ALA A 24 8.54 1.41 -6.11
CA ALA A 24 8.65 2.83 -5.77
C ALA A 24 9.95 3.13 -5.00
N PRO A 25 10.46 4.37 -5.02
CA PRO A 25 11.63 4.77 -4.23
C PRO A 25 11.50 4.53 -2.73
N TYR A 26 10.29 4.57 -2.18
CA TYR A 26 10.03 4.18 -0.80
C TYR A 26 8.68 3.47 -0.70
N VAL A 27 8.69 2.33 -0.03
CA VAL A 27 7.50 1.56 0.34
C VAL A 27 7.65 1.13 1.78
N HIS A 28 6.58 1.26 2.55
CA HIS A 28 6.48 0.64 3.85
C HIS A 28 5.10 -0.01 3.99
N ALA A 29 5.07 -1.25 4.44
CA ALA A 29 3.84 -2.01 4.66
C ALA A 29 3.72 -2.42 6.13
N SER A 30 2.55 -2.20 6.71
CA SER A 30 2.25 -2.61 8.09
C SER A 30 0.89 -3.27 8.18
N VAL A 31 0.70 -4.11 9.19
CA VAL A 31 -0.57 -4.77 9.46
C VAL A 31 -1.40 -3.87 10.38
N SER A 32 -2.67 -3.66 10.05
CA SER A 32 -3.64 -2.98 10.89
C SER A 32 -4.78 -3.93 11.27
N THR A 33 -5.04 -4.04 12.57
CA THR A 33 -6.14 -4.84 13.13
C THR A 33 -7.25 -3.97 13.70
N LEU A 34 -7.37 -2.71 13.28
CA LEU A 34 -8.37 -1.75 13.78
C LEU A 34 -9.81 -2.26 13.62
N GLY A 35 -10.10 -3.05 12.57
CA GLY A 35 -11.40 -3.69 12.36
C GLY A 35 -11.57 -5.03 13.10
N GLY A 36 -10.65 -5.37 14.00
CA GLY A 36 -10.49 -6.70 14.59
C GLY A 36 -9.55 -7.59 13.78
N VAL A 37 -8.99 -8.62 14.41
CA VAL A 37 -8.06 -9.58 13.77
C VAL A 37 -8.73 -10.25 12.55
N ALA A 38 -10.04 -10.51 12.64
CA ALA A 38 -10.85 -11.04 11.55
C ALA A 38 -11.07 -10.08 10.37
N ARG A 39 -10.68 -8.81 10.47
CA ARG A 39 -10.75 -7.82 9.37
C ARG A 39 -9.44 -7.07 9.19
N ALA A 40 -8.32 -7.72 9.52
CA ALA A 40 -7.01 -7.13 9.36
C ALA A 40 -6.76 -6.71 7.90
N SER A 41 -6.12 -5.54 7.74
CA SER A 41 -5.71 -4.98 6.47
C SER A 41 -4.21 -4.69 6.47
N VAL A 42 -3.61 -4.64 5.29
CA VAL A 42 -2.22 -4.19 5.10
C VAL A 42 -2.26 -2.73 4.70
N LEU A 43 -1.70 -1.85 5.53
CA LEU A 43 -1.53 -0.44 5.23
C LEU A 43 -0.23 -0.23 4.48
N LEU A 44 -0.30 0.50 3.37
CA LEU A 44 0.82 0.82 2.50
C LEU A 44 1.07 2.33 2.55
N ARG A 45 2.32 2.70 2.83
CA ARG A 45 2.84 4.07 2.70
C ARG A 45 3.85 4.08 1.58
N VAL A 46 3.53 4.75 0.48
CA VAL A 46 4.36 4.78 -0.73
C VAL A 46 4.77 6.21 -1.01
N SER A 47 6.05 6.42 -1.32
CA SER A 47 6.55 7.70 -1.85
C SER A 47 7.22 7.48 -3.20
N LEU A 48 6.92 8.38 -4.13
CA LEU A 48 7.57 8.47 -5.45
C LEU A 48 8.89 9.25 -5.40
N ASP A 49 9.29 9.70 -4.22
CA ASP A 49 10.58 10.35 -3.97
C ASP A 49 11.41 9.54 -2.97
N PRO A 50 12.73 9.43 -3.15
CA PRO A 50 13.60 8.78 -2.17
C PRO A 50 13.55 9.55 -0.84
N LYS A 51 13.73 8.83 0.28
CA LYS A 51 13.64 9.39 1.64
C LYS A 51 14.56 10.61 1.88
N SER A 52 15.72 10.64 1.23
CA SER A 52 16.67 11.77 1.30
C SER A 52 16.15 13.08 0.71
N LYS A 53 15.12 13.02 -0.15
CA LYS A 53 14.49 14.21 -0.76
C LYS A 53 13.30 14.74 0.01
N TRP A 54 12.92 14.10 1.12
CA TRP A 54 11.79 14.54 1.93
C TRP A 54 12.24 15.74 2.75
N ALA A 55 11.62 16.91 2.53
CA ALA A 55 11.94 18.11 3.31
C ALA A 55 11.76 17.82 4.81
N ASN A 56 12.81 18.09 5.61
CA ASN A 56 12.88 17.80 7.04
C ASN A 56 12.71 16.32 7.42
N GLY A 57 12.90 15.39 6.47
CA GLY A 57 12.68 13.96 6.70
C GLY A 57 11.20 13.56 6.86
N ILE A 58 10.26 14.46 6.54
CA ILE A 58 8.82 14.24 6.75
C ILE A 58 8.21 13.58 5.51
N PHE A 59 7.62 12.40 5.69
CA PHE A 59 6.96 11.62 4.62
C PHE A 59 5.94 12.42 3.83
N GLN A 60 5.14 13.25 4.51
CA GLN A 60 4.09 14.06 3.92
C GLN A 60 4.62 15.17 3.00
N ASN A 61 5.92 15.50 3.06
CA ASN A 61 6.56 16.47 2.15
C ASN A 61 7.02 15.84 0.82
N SER A 62 6.83 14.52 0.67
CA SER A 62 7.15 13.78 -0.55
C SER A 62 5.94 13.61 -1.46
N ARG A 63 6.13 13.20 -2.72
CA ARG A 63 5.05 12.75 -3.60
C ARG A 63 4.52 11.40 -3.13
N TYR A 64 3.69 11.41 -2.09
CA TYR A 64 3.21 10.22 -1.40
C TYR A 64 1.77 9.84 -1.74
N PHE A 65 1.44 8.58 -1.51
CA PHE A 65 0.08 8.11 -1.30
C PHE A 65 0.02 7.03 -0.22
N GLN A 66 -1.15 6.86 0.38
CA GLN A 66 -1.42 5.81 1.36
C GLN A 66 -2.68 5.05 0.99
N MET A 67 -2.63 3.73 1.12
CA MET A 67 -3.75 2.84 0.77
C MET A 67 -3.76 1.59 1.65
N SER A 68 -4.90 0.94 1.73
CA SER A 68 -5.06 -0.36 2.37
C SER A 68 -5.24 -1.46 1.33
N LEU A 69 -4.77 -2.66 1.68
CA LEU A 69 -5.18 -3.92 1.09
C LEU A 69 -5.95 -4.72 2.14
N ASP A 70 -7.25 -4.82 1.96
CA ASP A 70 -8.09 -5.62 2.83
C ASP A 70 -7.92 -7.10 2.50
N ARG A 71 -8.31 -7.96 3.45
CA ARG A 71 -8.26 -9.41 3.27
C ARG A 71 -9.02 -9.90 2.04
N ASP A 72 -10.13 -9.28 1.70
CA ASP A 72 -10.92 -9.66 0.53
C ASP A 72 -10.33 -9.16 -0.80
N GLY A 73 -9.13 -8.59 -0.75
CA GLY A 73 -8.40 -8.08 -1.89
C GLY A 73 -8.82 -6.68 -2.31
N VAL A 74 -9.61 -5.99 -1.50
CA VAL A 74 -10.01 -4.61 -1.78
C VAL A 74 -8.80 -3.71 -1.57
N LEU A 75 -8.44 -2.97 -2.62
CA LEU A 75 -7.45 -1.91 -2.60
C LEU A 75 -8.17 -0.57 -2.51
N GLU A 76 -7.87 0.19 -1.47
CA GLU A 76 -8.50 1.49 -1.22
C GLU A 76 -7.47 2.55 -0.82
N GLN A 77 -7.40 3.63 -1.60
CA GLN A 77 -6.54 4.76 -1.29
C GLN A 77 -7.29 5.78 -0.46
N PHE A 78 -6.77 6.06 0.73
CA PHE A 78 -7.36 6.99 1.68
C PHE A 78 -6.58 8.32 1.80
N SER A 79 -5.33 8.39 1.30
CA SER A 79 -4.54 9.63 1.33
C SER A 79 -3.63 9.78 0.10
N LEU A 80 -3.41 11.01 -0.34
CA LEU A 80 -2.43 11.39 -1.37
C LEU A 80 -1.91 12.81 -1.18
N HIS A 81 -0.71 13.04 -1.70
CA HIS A 81 -0.15 14.37 -1.88
C HIS A 81 -0.84 15.10 -3.04
N TYR A 82 -1.05 16.43 -2.90
CA TYR A 82 -1.74 17.26 -3.91
C TYR A 82 -1.03 17.32 -5.27
N ARG A 83 0.29 17.11 -5.29
CA ARG A 83 1.12 17.03 -6.51
C ARG A 83 0.92 15.76 -7.35
N LEU A 84 0.19 14.75 -6.86
CA LEU A 84 -0.10 13.56 -7.68
C LEU A 84 -1.31 13.85 -8.58
N PRO A 85 -1.22 13.55 -9.90
CA PRO A 85 -2.20 14.03 -10.88
C PRO A 85 -3.58 13.37 -10.76
N LYS A 86 -3.69 12.21 -10.10
CA LYS A 86 -4.97 11.50 -9.92
C LYS A 86 -4.92 10.56 -8.73
N LYS A 87 -6.11 10.23 -8.22
CA LYS A 87 -6.34 9.24 -7.15
C LYS A 87 -6.47 7.83 -7.72
N PHE A 88 -5.97 6.83 -7.00
CA PHE A 88 -6.24 5.42 -7.32
C PHE A 88 -7.73 5.11 -7.17
N ARG A 89 -8.36 4.57 -8.22
CA ARG A 89 -9.75 4.12 -8.17
C ARG A 89 -9.82 2.80 -7.40
N LYS A 90 -10.71 2.73 -6.40
CA LYS A 90 -10.97 1.51 -5.60
C LYS A 90 -11.15 0.30 -6.52
N ALA A 91 -10.46 -0.80 -6.19
CA ALA A 91 -10.43 -1.99 -7.02
C ALA A 91 -10.33 -3.25 -6.14
N LYS A 92 -10.75 -4.39 -6.69
CA LYS A 92 -10.59 -5.70 -6.04
C LYS A 92 -9.50 -6.50 -6.75
N ALA A 93 -8.52 -6.98 -6.01
CA ALA A 93 -7.45 -7.85 -6.48
C ALA A 93 -7.82 -9.32 -6.27
N LYS A 94 -7.47 -10.16 -7.25
CA LYS A 94 -7.73 -11.62 -7.19
C LYS A 94 -6.62 -12.39 -6.49
N SER A 95 -5.42 -11.83 -6.44
CA SER A 95 -4.23 -12.39 -5.78
C SER A 95 -3.32 -11.27 -5.28
N LEU A 96 -2.31 -11.60 -4.47
CA LEU A 96 -1.28 -10.62 -4.06
C LEU A 96 -0.47 -10.10 -5.25
N ALA A 97 -0.18 -10.98 -6.22
CA ALA A 97 0.50 -10.58 -7.46
C ALA A 97 -0.38 -9.60 -8.27
N ASP A 98 -1.69 -9.84 -8.36
CA ASP A 98 -2.64 -8.91 -9.01
C ASP A 98 -2.70 -7.57 -8.27
N ALA A 99 -2.67 -7.58 -6.92
CA ALA A 99 -2.62 -6.36 -6.14
C ALA A 99 -1.36 -5.54 -6.43
N VAL A 100 -0.18 -6.18 -6.43
CA VAL A 100 1.10 -5.57 -6.80
C VAL A 100 1.07 -5.01 -8.23
N LEU A 101 0.56 -5.77 -9.19
CA LEU A 101 0.44 -5.34 -10.58
C LEU A 101 -0.41 -4.08 -10.72
N LYS A 102 -1.55 -4.02 -10.03
CA LYS A 102 -2.42 -2.83 -10.04
C LYS A 102 -1.76 -1.61 -9.43
N ILE A 103 -1.05 -1.78 -8.30
CA ILE A 103 -0.32 -0.68 -7.65
C ILE A 103 0.82 -0.19 -8.54
N ASN A 104 1.62 -1.10 -9.11
CA ASN A 104 2.72 -0.74 -10.01
C ASN A 104 2.23 -0.06 -11.28
N LYS A 105 1.12 -0.52 -11.87
CA LYS A 105 0.48 0.14 -13.01
C LYS A 105 0.02 1.55 -12.65
N TYR A 106 -0.57 1.73 -11.47
CA TYR A 106 -0.96 3.06 -11.00
C TYR A 106 0.25 3.97 -10.80
N ILE A 107 1.31 3.50 -10.13
CA ILE A 107 2.57 4.24 -9.97
C ILE A 107 3.09 4.71 -11.33
N GLY A 108 3.13 3.84 -12.34
CA GLY A 108 3.55 4.21 -13.69
C GLY A 108 2.71 5.30 -14.36
N GLN A 109 1.48 5.52 -13.92
CA GLN A 109 0.59 6.55 -14.45
C GLN A 109 0.65 7.88 -13.67
N VAL A 110 1.24 7.90 -12.48
CA VAL A 110 1.30 9.08 -11.61
C VAL A 110 2.72 9.52 -11.28
N ARG A 111 3.71 8.83 -11.84
CA ARG A 111 5.14 9.09 -11.64
C ARG A 111 5.61 10.37 -12.32
#